data_AF-A0A182IF24-F1
#
_entry.id   AF-A0A182IF24-F1
#
_cell.length_a   1.000
_cell.length_b   1.000
_cell.length_c   1.000
_cell.angle_alpha   90.00
_cell.angle_beta   90.00
_cell.angle_gamma   90.00
#
_symmetry.space_group_name_H-M   'P 1'
#
loop_
_entity.id
_entity.type
_entity.pdbx_description
1 polymer ?
#
loop_
_entity_poly.entity_id
_entity_poly.type
_entity_poly.pdbx_seq_one_letter_code
_entity_poly.pdbx_strand_id
1 'polypeptide(L)'
;MFCASVVLGCVLAFASVAQCADNNEYERNFPYQRQTIDDCGERFNYLIFGSHILPAGGSPAYLREFAHIAAIGWTNEDQSVRWLCGGSLIWENFILTAAHCASDDDNVPPDVARMGDINIYNDEDDEFAQQLKIVDVIRHPKHKYYSNYYDIALMKLERNVTLHNTVAPTCLWLDDEIRFPELLAAGWGRTGFGKRI
;
A
#
# COMPACT_ATOMS: atom_id res chain seq x y z
N MET A 1 -9.97 -12.53 -40.36
CA MET A 1 -8.77 -13.39 -40.39
C MET A 1 -7.57 -12.51 -40.08
N PHE A 2 -7.11 -12.53 -38.83
CA PHE A 2 -5.72 -12.59 -38.37
C PHE A 2 -5.74 -12.45 -36.84
N CYS A 3 -5.25 -13.51 -36.18
CA CYS A 3 -4.94 -13.59 -34.76
C CYS A 3 -3.79 -12.64 -34.41
N ALA A 4 -3.80 -12.10 -33.19
CA ALA A 4 -2.61 -12.05 -32.36
C ALA A 4 -3.02 -11.95 -30.88
N SER A 5 -2.56 -12.92 -30.09
CA SER A 5 -2.61 -12.95 -28.64
C SER A 5 -1.41 -12.19 -28.07
N VAL A 6 -1.59 -11.40 -27.01
CA VAL A 6 -0.51 -11.07 -26.08
C VAL A 6 -1.07 -11.09 -24.65
N VAL A 7 -0.38 -11.84 -23.80
CA VAL A 7 -0.61 -12.05 -22.36
C VAL A 7 0.28 -11.07 -21.58
N LEU A 8 0.00 -10.91 -20.27
CA LEU A 8 0.74 -10.16 -19.21
C LEU A 8 0.33 -8.69 -19.09
N GLY A 9 0.04 -8.15 -17.91
CA GLY A 9 0.15 -8.66 -16.55
C GLY A 9 -0.28 -7.53 -15.60
N CYS A 10 -0.99 -7.87 -14.53
CA CYS A 10 -1.47 -6.94 -13.53
C CYS A 10 -0.31 -6.16 -12.89
N VAL A 11 -0.38 -4.83 -12.92
CA VAL A 11 0.27 -3.98 -11.94
C VAL A 11 -0.78 -2.97 -11.50
N LEU A 12 -1.27 -3.14 -10.28
CA LEU A 12 -2.16 -2.20 -9.60
C LEU A 12 -1.36 -0.94 -9.27
N ALA A 13 -1.80 0.23 -9.72
CA ALA A 13 -1.19 1.49 -9.33
C ALA A 13 -2.25 2.59 -9.23
N PHE A 14 -2.12 3.42 -8.20
CA PHE A 14 -3.08 4.42 -7.76
C PHE A 14 -2.68 5.83 -8.25
N ALA A 15 -3.64 6.65 -8.70
CA ALA A 15 -3.42 8.08 -8.98
C ALA A 15 -4.70 8.93 -8.79
N SER A 16 -4.53 10.20 -8.39
CA SER A 16 -5.58 11.15 -7.95
C SER A 16 -5.69 12.40 -8.86
N VAL A 17 -6.88 13.00 -8.91
CA VAL A 17 -7.27 14.17 -9.75
C VAL A 17 -7.35 15.43 -8.88
N ALA A 18 -6.93 16.59 -9.39
CA ALA A 18 -7.00 17.88 -8.69
C ALA A 18 -8.01 18.84 -9.35
N GLN A 19 -8.94 19.38 -8.56
CA GLN A 19 -9.80 20.52 -8.91
C GLN A 19 -9.82 21.51 -7.73
N CYS A 20 -9.71 22.81 -8.01
CA CYS A 20 -9.71 23.87 -6.99
C CYS A 20 -11.14 24.20 -6.53
N ALA A 21 -11.38 24.28 -5.22
CA ALA A 21 -12.62 24.81 -4.63
C ALA A 21 -12.34 25.85 -3.52
N ASP A 22 -13.28 26.79 -3.43
CA ASP A 22 -13.21 28.12 -2.81
C ASP A 22 -13.21 28.13 -1.27
N ASN A 23 -12.64 29.18 -0.68
CA ASN A 23 -12.36 29.31 0.75
C ASN A 23 -13.63 29.66 1.56
N ASN A 24 -14.37 28.68 2.10
CA ASN A 24 -15.22 28.88 3.31
C ASN A 24 -15.89 27.60 3.88
N GLU A 25 -15.13 26.55 4.21
CA GLU A 25 -15.66 25.43 5.02
C GLU A 25 -14.62 24.85 5.99
N TYR A 26 -13.93 25.75 6.71
CA TYR A 26 -12.96 25.41 7.74
C TYR A 26 -13.69 25.20 9.09
N GLU A 27 -14.40 24.07 9.24
CA GLU A 27 -14.76 23.42 10.52
C GLU A 27 -15.82 22.32 10.26
N ARG A 28 -15.40 21.11 9.84
CA ARG A 28 -15.99 19.78 10.20
C ARG A 28 -15.59 18.56 9.36
N ASN A 29 -14.68 18.66 8.40
CA ASN A 29 -14.24 17.47 7.65
C ASN A 29 -12.86 17.01 8.11
N PHE A 30 -12.77 15.82 8.72
CA PHE A 30 -11.51 15.10 8.83
C PHE A 30 -11.14 14.63 7.42
N PRO A 31 -10.14 15.22 6.73
CA PRO A 31 -9.86 14.93 5.32
C PRO A 31 -9.41 13.48 5.07
N TYR A 32 -9.15 12.73 6.14
CA TYR A 32 -8.71 11.34 6.09
C TYR A 32 -9.84 10.33 6.36
N GLN A 33 -10.99 10.77 6.91
CA GLN A 33 -12.07 9.87 7.28
C GLN A 33 -12.95 9.56 6.07
N ARG A 34 -13.00 8.27 5.72
CA ARG A 34 -13.75 7.78 4.55
C ARG A 34 -15.24 7.69 4.88
N GLN A 35 -16.08 8.34 4.10
CA GLN A 35 -17.54 8.25 4.14
C GLN A 35 -18.07 7.23 3.13
N THR A 36 -17.47 7.16 1.94
CA THR A 36 -17.86 6.23 0.86
C THR A 36 -16.66 5.65 0.11
N ILE A 37 -16.87 4.64 -0.73
CA ILE A 37 -15.77 4.05 -1.50
C ILE A 37 -15.20 5.03 -2.55
N ASP A 38 -16.02 5.95 -3.04
CA ASP A 38 -15.71 6.84 -4.17
C ASP A 38 -15.18 8.22 -3.77
N ASP A 39 -15.21 8.58 -2.48
CA ASP A 39 -14.83 9.91 -1.97
C ASP A 39 -13.32 10.21 -1.98
N CYS A 40 -12.52 9.30 -2.51
CA CYS A 40 -11.10 9.32 -2.26
C CYS A 40 -10.36 10.49 -2.94
N GLY A 41 -10.83 10.93 -4.10
CA GLY A 41 -10.26 12.08 -4.81
C GLY A 41 -10.34 13.39 -4.01
N GLU A 42 -11.33 13.52 -3.13
CA GLU A 42 -11.50 14.70 -2.28
C GLU A 42 -10.54 14.69 -1.08
N ARG A 43 -10.05 13.50 -0.68
CA ARG A 43 -9.16 13.30 0.49
C ARG A 43 -7.68 13.58 0.19
N PHE A 44 -7.23 13.35 -1.05
CA PHE A 44 -5.82 13.44 -1.46
C PHE A 44 -5.46 14.69 -2.26
N ASN A 45 -6.33 15.71 -2.28
CA ASN A 45 -6.16 16.91 -3.11
C ASN A 45 -5.12 17.93 -2.56
N TYR A 46 -4.11 17.48 -1.80
CA TYR A 46 -3.05 18.33 -1.29
C TYR A 46 -1.66 17.85 -1.76
N LEU A 47 -1.22 18.47 -2.87
CA LEU A 47 0.18 18.81 -3.21
C LEU A 47 1.18 17.64 -3.40
N ILE A 48 1.13 17.01 -4.58
CA ILE A 48 2.37 16.46 -5.19
C ILE A 48 3.14 17.66 -5.77
N PHE A 49 4.05 18.25 -4.97
CA PHE A 49 5.02 19.20 -5.51
C PHE A 49 6.03 18.41 -6.36
N GLY A 50 6.10 18.78 -7.65
CA GLY A 50 6.86 18.06 -8.65
C GLY A 50 8.34 17.94 -8.31
N SER A 51 8.85 16.71 -8.43
CA SER A 51 10.25 16.45 -8.78
C SER A 51 10.28 15.22 -9.67
N HIS A 52 10.93 15.32 -10.83
CA HIS A 52 11.18 14.21 -11.74
C HIS A 52 11.88 13.04 -11.01
N ILE A 53 11.42 11.80 -11.21
CA ILE A 53 12.10 10.59 -10.72
C ILE A 53 12.39 9.65 -11.90
N LEU A 54 13.68 9.33 -12.08
CA LEU A 54 14.18 8.39 -13.09
C LEU A 54 14.07 6.94 -12.57
N PRO A 55 13.81 5.94 -13.43
CA PRO A 55 13.76 4.54 -13.00
C PRO A 55 15.18 3.99 -12.75
N ALA A 56 15.28 3.13 -11.74
CA ALA A 56 16.49 2.45 -11.23
C ALA A 56 17.44 3.34 -10.39
N GLY A 57 17.23 3.29 -9.07
CA GLY A 57 17.94 4.08 -8.06
C GLY A 57 16.95 4.87 -7.22
N GLY A 58 16.15 4.15 -6.41
CA GLY A 58 15.10 4.79 -5.60
C GLY A 58 15.67 5.87 -4.68
N SER A 59 14.95 7.00 -4.56
CA SER A 59 15.22 8.03 -3.57
C SER A 59 14.50 7.70 -2.25
N PRO A 60 15.07 8.03 -1.08
CA PRO A 60 14.32 7.99 0.16
C PRO A 60 13.03 8.82 0.03
N ALA A 61 11.91 8.25 0.46
CA ALA A 61 10.63 8.95 0.50
C ALA A 61 10.60 9.95 1.66
N TYR A 62 9.81 11.02 1.51
CA TYR A 62 9.54 11.94 2.60
C TYR A 62 8.45 11.40 3.53
N LEU A 63 8.48 11.83 4.79
CA LEU A 63 7.40 11.56 5.72
C LEU A 63 6.09 12.08 5.11
N ARG A 64 5.04 11.23 5.10
CA ARG A 64 3.68 11.49 4.55
C ARG A 64 3.53 11.28 3.04
N GLU A 65 4.60 11.10 2.28
CA GLU A 65 4.52 10.97 0.81
C GLU A 65 3.64 9.78 0.38
N PHE A 66 3.76 8.66 1.11
CA PHE A 66 2.98 7.44 0.87
C PHE A 66 2.18 7.04 2.11
N ALA A 67 1.29 7.90 2.61
CA ALA A 67 0.50 7.66 3.83
C ALA A 67 -0.34 6.34 3.83
N HIS A 68 -0.54 5.71 2.68
CA HIS A 68 -1.26 4.44 2.56
C HIS A 68 -0.35 3.21 2.60
N ILE A 69 0.98 3.37 2.60
CA ILE A 69 1.90 2.23 2.57
C ILE A 69 1.89 1.46 3.89
N ALA A 70 1.90 0.14 3.79
CA ALA A 70 1.99 -0.76 4.92
C ALA A 70 3.14 -1.75 4.72
N ALA A 71 3.97 -1.95 5.75
CA ALA A 71 4.89 -3.07 5.84
C ALA A 71 4.17 -4.26 6.48
N ILE A 72 4.35 -5.45 5.91
CA ILE A 72 3.73 -6.70 6.36
C ILE A 72 4.83 -7.65 6.79
N GLY A 73 4.69 -8.19 8.00
CA GLY A 73 5.75 -8.93 8.66
C GLY A 73 5.30 -10.20 9.37
N TRP A 74 6.30 -11.00 9.71
CA TRP A 74 6.21 -12.23 10.50
C TRP A 74 7.05 -12.06 11.77
N THR A 75 6.42 -12.21 12.93
CA THR A 75 7.12 -12.18 14.22
C THR A 75 7.84 -13.51 14.46
N ASN A 76 9.14 -13.44 14.72
CA ASN A 76 9.95 -14.59 15.11
C ASN A 76 9.80 -14.89 16.61
N GLU A 77 10.34 -16.05 17.05
CA GLU A 77 10.36 -16.43 18.47
C GLU A 77 11.10 -15.44 19.37
N ASP A 78 12.11 -14.76 18.84
CA ASP A 78 12.90 -13.73 19.52
C ASP A 78 12.23 -12.35 19.54
N GLN A 79 10.97 -12.25 19.08
CA GLN A 79 10.18 -11.03 18.93
C GLN A 79 10.67 -10.06 17.84
N SER A 80 11.70 -10.42 17.07
CA SER A 80 12.08 -9.67 15.88
C SER A 80 11.03 -9.86 14.77
N VAL A 81 10.80 -8.82 13.97
CA VAL A 81 9.85 -8.88 12.86
C VAL A 81 10.61 -8.96 11.54
N ARG A 82 10.27 -9.97 10.72
CA ARG A 82 10.73 -10.08 9.34
C ARG A 82 9.74 -9.39 8.43
N TRP A 83 10.07 -8.18 7.98
CA TRP A 83 9.29 -7.45 6.97
C TRP A 83 9.61 -8.00 5.57
N LEU A 84 8.71 -8.82 5.03
CA LEU A 84 8.92 -9.46 3.71
C LEU A 84 8.03 -8.88 2.61
N CYS A 85 6.91 -8.26 2.99
CA CYS A 85 5.92 -7.81 2.03
C CYS A 85 5.49 -6.37 2.29
N GLY A 86 4.98 -5.75 1.23
CA GLY A 86 4.30 -4.46 1.29
C GLY A 86 2.80 -4.62 1.03
N GLY A 87 2.04 -3.60 1.40
CA GLY A 87 0.63 -3.48 1.09
C GLY A 87 0.19 -2.03 1.04
N SER A 88 -1.07 -1.84 0.69
CA SER A 88 -1.73 -0.53 0.68
C SER A 88 -2.96 -0.56 1.56
N LEU A 89 -3.05 0.37 2.51
CA LEU A 89 -4.24 0.57 3.30
C LEU A 89 -5.38 1.02 2.38
N ILE A 90 -6.45 0.24 2.29
CA ILE A 90 -7.64 0.55 1.47
C ILE A 90 -8.87 0.87 2.32
N TRP A 91 -8.83 0.54 3.62
CA TRP A 91 -9.80 0.95 4.63
C TRP A 91 -9.06 1.12 5.96
N GLU A 92 -9.71 1.70 6.97
CA GLU A 92 -9.11 1.91 8.30
C GLU A 92 -8.59 0.61 8.95
N ASN A 93 -9.09 -0.56 8.55
CA ASN A 93 -8.67 -1.86 9.07
C ASN A 93 -8.43 -2.91 7.98
N PHE A 94 -8.29 -2.49 6.71
CA PHE A 94 -8.00 -3.41 5.61
C PHE A 94 -6.79 -2.95 4.79
N ILE A 95 -5.86 -3.88 4.62
CA ILE A 95 -4.72 -3.75 3.72
C ILE A 95 -4.95 -4.62 2.50
N LEU A 96 -4.74 -4.04 1.32
CA LEU A 96 -4.65 -4.74 0.06
C LEU A 96 -3.19 -5.12 -0.21
N THR A 97 -2.94 -6.37 -0.58
CA THR A 97 -1.60 -6.88 -0.88
C THR A 97 -1.66 -8.00 -1.92
N ALA A 98 -0.52 -8.57 -2.26
CA ALA A 98 -0.41 -9.72 -3.14
C ALA A 98 -0.85 -11.01 -2.42
N ALA A 99 -1.41 -11.96 -3.16
CA ALA A 99 -1.80 -13.25 -2.61
C ALA A 99 -0.61 -14.13 -2.22
N HIS A 100 0.54 -13.95 -2.88
CA HIS A 100 1.76 -14.64 -2.47
C HIS A 100 2.28 -14.16 -1.10
N CYS A 101 1.91 -12.95 -0.65
CA CYS A 101 2.21 -12.45 0.69
C CYS A 101 1.30 -13.04 1.78
N ALA A 102 0.30 -13.85 1.42
CA ALA A 102 -0.63 -14.43 2.38
C ALA A 102 0.03 -15.49 3.29
N SER A 103 1.19 -16.00 2.91
CA SER A 103 2.01 -16.87 3.75
C SER A 103 3.48 -16.82 3.30
N ASP A 104 4.39 -17.18 4.19
CA ASP A 104 5.80 -17.39 3.83
C ASP A 104 6.05 -18.79 3.22
N ASP A 105 7.31 -19.11 2.97
CA ASP A 105 7.75 -20.38 2.36
C ASP A 105 7.40 -21.61 3.23
N ASP A 106 7.22 -21.42 4.55
CA ASP A 106 6.80 -22.44 5.51
C ASP A 106 5.27 -22.49 5.68
N ASN A 107 4.52 -21.77 4.82
CA ASN A 107 3.06 -21.66 4.83
C ASN A 107 2.52 -21.05 6.15
N VAL A 108 3.31 -20.18 6.80
CA VAL A 108 2.90 -19.40 7.97
C VAL A 108 2.32 -18.06 7.49
N PRO A 109 1.12 -17.65 7.94
CA PRO A 109 0.56 -16.34 7.59
C PRO A 109 1.29 -15.21 8.33
N PRO A 110 1.35 -13.99 7.76
CA PRO A 110 1.87 -12.83 8.48
C PRO A 110 0.95 -12.46 9.64
N ASP A 111 1.53 -11.92 10.70
CA ASP A 111 0.83 -11.64 11.96
C ASP A 111 0.86 -10.16 12.34
N VAL A 112 1.67 -9.35 11.67
CA VAL A 112 1.85 -7.93 11.98
C VAL A 112 1.92 -7.06 10.73
N ALA A 113 1.32 -5.88 10.83
CA ALA A 113 1.43 -4.80 9.85
C ALA A 113 1.90 -3.51 10.53
N ARG A 114 2.68 -2.70 9.82
CA ARG A 114 3.20 -1.41 10.29
C ARG A 114 2.99 -0.32 9.26
N MET A 115 2.46 0.81 9.70
CA MET A 115 2.12 1.97 8.86
C MET A 115 2.63 3.26 9.52
N GLY A 116 2.78 4.34 8.74
CA GLY A 116 3.11 5.66 9.26
C GLY A 116 4.56 5.85 9.66
N ASP A 117 5.44 5.04 9.08
CA ASP A 117 6.85 4.94 9.43
C ASP A 117 7.74 4.99 8.17
N ILE A 118 8.90 5.63 8.27
CA ILE A 118 9.92 5.65 7.22
C ILE A 118 10.92 4.51 7.42
N ASN A 119 11.33 4.24 8.66
CA ASN A 119 12.37 3.27 8.98
C ASN A 119 11.83 2.10 9.82
N ILE A 120 11.29 1.10 9.13
CA ILE A 120 10.72 -0.11 9.73
C ILE A 120 11.74 -1.02 10.48
N TYR A 121 13.02 -0.66 10.52
CA TYR A 121 14.09 -1.41 11.20
C TYR A 121 14.56 -0.77 12.51
N ASN A 122 14.00 0.38 12.88
CA ASN A 122 14.37 1.20 14.03
C ASN A 122 13.09 1.81 14.63
N ASP A 123 13.11 2.14 15.92
CA ASP A 123 12.02 2.82 16.62
C ASP A 123 12.29 4.31 16.92
N GLU A 124 13.46 4.84 16.53
CA GLU A 124 13.83 6.24 16.77
C GLU A 124 12.90 7.27 16.11
N ASP A 125 12.19 6.92 15.02
CA ASP A 125 11.27 7.78 14.27
C ASP A 125 9.78 7.40 14.40
N ASP A 126 9.41 6.65 15.44
CA ASP A 126 8.08 6.06 15.64
C ASP A 126 6.97 7.02 16.09
N GLU A 127 7.15 8.33 15.99
CA GLU A 127 6.16 9.33 16.46
C GLU A 127 4.75 9.05 15.89
N PHE A 128 4.68 8.57 14.64
CA PHE A 128 3.43 8.27 13.95
C PHE A 128 3.27 6.80 13.57
N ALA A 129 4.20 5.93 13.98
CA ALA A 129 4.19 4.52 13.62
C ALA A 129 3.01 3.81 14.30
N GLN A 130 2.31 2.99 13.51
CA GLN A 130 1.19 2.19 13.98
C GLN A 130 1.45 0.74 13.62
N GLN A 131 1.84 -0.06 14.62
CA GLN A 131 2.03 -1.50 14.49
C GLN A 131 0.80 -2.25 15.03
N LEU A 132 0.12 -2.98 14.15
CA LEU A 132 -1.16 -3.65 14.41
C LEU A 132 -1.08 -5.12 14.05
N LYS A 133 -1.77 -5.97 14.81
CA LYS A 133 -1.89 -7.39 14.44
C LYS A 133 -2.78 -7.58 13.22
N ILE A 134 -2.40 -8.54 12.39
CA ILE A 134 -3.24 -9.08 11.32
C ILE A 134 -4.07 -10.22 11.91
N VAL A 135 -5.39 -10.08 11.88
CA VAL A 135 -6.32 -11.05 12.47
C VAL A 135 -6.98 -11.97 11.45
N ASP A 136 -6.92 -11.61 10.17
CA ASP A 136 -7.46 -12.42 9.09
C ASP A 136 -6.72 -12.14 7.77
N VAL A 137 -6.55 -13.18 6.95
CA VAL A 137 -5.90 -13.11 5.64
C VAL A 137 -6.82 -13.76 4.60
N ILE A 138 -7.42 -12.93 3.77
CA ILE A 138 -8.40 -13.33 2.76
C ILE A 138 -7.71 -13.36 1.40
N ARG A 139 -7.17 -14.52 1.05
CA ARG A 139 -6.54 -14.76 -0.26
C ARG A 139 -7.59 -14.94 -1.35
N HIS A 140 -7.35 -14.42 -2.55
CA HIS A 140 -8.27 -14.63 -3.66
C HIS A 140 -8.51 -16.15 -3.90
N PRO A 141 -9.77 -16.61 -4.00
CA PRO A 141 -10.10 -18.05 -3.98
C PRO A 141 -9.56 -18.81 -5.20
N LYS A 142 -9.27 -18.10 -6.30
CA LYS A 142 -8.68 -18.69 -7.52
C LYS A 142 -7.14 -18.62 -7.56
N HIS A 143 -6.50 -17.99 -6.58
CA HIS A 143 -5.04 -17.92 -6.53
C HIS A 143 -4.43 -19.31 -6.27
N LYS A 144 -3.34 -19.61 -6.96
CA LYS A 144 -2.51 -20.80 -6.74
C LYS A 144 -1.07 -20.34 -6.60
N TYR A 145 -0.34 -20.81 -5.59
CA TYR A 145 1.04 -20.36 -5.33
C TYR A 145 2.01 -20.52 -6.50
N TYR A 146 1.79 -21.50 -7.39
CA TYR A 146 2.61 -21.69 -8.59
C TYR A 146 2.16 -20.83 -9.79
N SER A 147 1.22 -19.91 -9.57
CA SER A 147 0.56 -19.13 -10.62
C SER A 147 0.61 -17.65 -10.31
N ASN A 148 1.01 -16.86 -11.30
CA ASN A 148 0.98 -15.38 -11.20
C ASN A 148 -0.43 -14.80 -11.39
N TYR A 149 -1.46 -15.64 -11.54
CA TYR A 149 -2.83 -15.20 -11.75
C TYR A 149 -3.58 -15.05 -10.43
N TYR A 150 -4.41 -14.01 -10.34
CA TYR A 150 -5.19 -13.68 -9.15
C TYR A 150 -4.30 -13.42 -7.91
N ASP A 151 -3.14 -12.80 -8.12
CA ASP A 151 -2.18 -12.49 -7.06
C ASP A 151 -2.64 -11.27 -6.23
N ILE A 152 -3.76 -11.43 -5.51
CA ILE A 152 -4.41 -10.40 -4.70
C ILE A 152 -4.97 -11.00 -3.40
N ALA A 153 -4.78 -10.32 -2.29
CA ALA A 153 -5.30 -10.68 -0.98
C ALA A 153 -5.66 -9.45 -0.15
N LEU A 154 -6.55 -9.65 0.81
CA LEU A 154 -6.88 -8.67 1.84
C LEU A 154 -6.37 -9.15 3.19
N MET A 155 -5.86 -8.23 3.99
CA MET A 155 -5.48 -8.48 5.38
C MET A 155 -6.31 -7.58 6.29
N LYS A 156 -6.98 -8.19 7.27
CA LYS A 156 -7.79 -7.48 8.26
C LYS A 156 -6.96 -7.21 9.50
N LEU A 157 -6.98 -5.96 9.96
CA LEU A 157 -6.28 -5.52 11.16
C LEU A 157 -7.15 -5.74 12.40
N GLU A 158 -6.50 -5.91 13.56
CA GLU A 158 -7.19 -6.14 14.85
C GLU A 158 -8.08 -4.98 15.28
N ARG A 159 -7.77 -3.76 14.81
CA ARG A 159 -8.54 -2.54 15.04
C ARG A 159 -8.34 -1.56 13.88
N ASN A 160 -9.15 -0.50 13.87
CA ASN A 160 -8.96 0.61 12.94
C ASN A 160 -7.67 1.36 13.28
N VAL A 161 -6.94 1.78 12.25
CA VAL A 161 -5.84 2.73 12.37
C VAL A 161 -6.36 4.08 12.86
N THR A 162 -5.51 4.82 13.56
CA THR A 162 -5.72 6.23 13.82
C THR A 162 -5.35 7.00 12.55
N LEU A 163 -6.35 7.55 11.88
CA LEU A 163 -6.12 8.34 10.67
C LEU A 163 -5.30 9.59 10.97
N HIS A 164 -4.27 9.80 10.16
CA HIS A 164 -3.34 10.92 10.29
C HIS A 164 -2.76 11.27 8.91
N ASN A 165 -2.06 12.39 8.81
CA ASN A 165 -1.39 12.77 7.56
C ASN A 165 -0.27 11.81 7.11
N THR A 166 0.15 10.90 7.99
CA THR A 166 1.12 9.81 7.75
C THR A 166 0.45 8.45 7.55
N VAL A 167 -0.83 8.29 7.92
CA VAL A 167 -1.57 7.03 7.85
C VAL A 167 -2.98 7.30 7.33
N ALA A 168 -3.22 7.01 6.06
CA ALA A 168 -4.50 7.26 5.40
C ALA A 168 -4.77 6.23 4.29
N PRO A 169 -6.01 5.71 4.14
CA PRO A 169 -6.33 4.76 3.09
C PRO A 169 -6.28 5.37 1.69
N THR A 170 -5.68 4.65 0.72
CA THR A 170 -5.63 5.02 -0.70
C THR A 170 -6.98 4.81 -1.41
N CYS A 171 -7.05 5.29 -2.66
CA CYS A 171 -8.20 5.13 -3.55
C CYS A 171 -8.17 3.76 -4.21
N LEU A 172 -9.30 3.21 -4.63
CA LEU A 172 -9.31 2.09 -5.56
C LEU A 172 -9.60 2.62 -6.96
N TRP A 173 -8.87 2.10 -7.95
CA TRP A 173 -9.17 2.35 -9.35
C TRP A 173 -10.24 1.36 -9.81
N LEU A 174 -11.39 1.87 -10.26
CA LEU A 174 -12.54 1.05 -10.64
C LEU A 174 -12.77 0.99 -12.15
N ASP A 175 -12.07 1.83 -12.92
CA ASP A 175 -12.18 1.85 -14.38
C ASP A 175 -11.32 0.75 -15.02
N ASP A 176 -11.78 0.24 -16.17
CA ASP A 176 -11.07 -0.80 -16.93
C ASP A 176 -9.77 -0.29 -17.58
N GLU A 177 -9.66 1.03 -17.79
CA GLU A 177 -8.52 1.65 -18.47
C GLU A 177 -7.64 2.43 -17.49
N ILE A 178 -6.33 2.18 -17.51
CA ILE A 178 -5.35 3.00 -16.80
C ILE A 178 -4.91 4.13 -17.74
N ARG A 179 -5.32 5.36 -17.45
CA ARG A 179 -5.04 6.54 -18.29
C ARG A 179 -3.86 7.38 -17.79
N PHE A 180 -3.07 6.84 -16.86
CA PHE A 180 -1.93 7.53 -16.27
C PHE A 180 -0.65 7.20 -17.04
N PRO A 181 0.08 8.21 -17.56
CA PRO A 181 1.33 7.97 -18.28
C PRO A 181 2.48 7.54 -17.36
N GLU A 182 2.38 7.86 -16.06
CA GLU A 182 3.40 7.59 -15.06
C GLU A 182 2.75 7.08 -13.76
N LEU A 183 3.43 6.17 -13.08
CA LEU A 183 2.99 5.55 -11.83
C LEU A 183 4.17 5.52 -10.86
N LEU A 184 3.89 5.73 -9.57
CA LEU A 184 4.88 5.67 -8.50
C LEU A 184 4.82 4.33 -7.80
N ALA A 185 6.00 3.79 -7.47
CA ALA A 185 6.15 2.59 -6.66
C ALA A 185 7.02 2.92 -5.45
N ALA A 186 6.57 2.54 -4.26
CA ALA A 186 7.24 2.78 -2.99
C ALA A 186 7.34 1.47 -2.18
N GLY A 187 8.40 1.35 -1.40
CA GLY A 187 8.62 0.21 -0.51
C GLY A 187 10.03 0.18 0.05
N TRP A 188 10.25 -0.73 1.01
CA TRP A 188 11.54 -0.93 1.69
C TRP A 188 12.40 -2.02 1.04
N GLY A 189 12.07 -2.40 -0.20
CA GLY A 189 12.80 -3.41 -0.97
C GLY A 189 14.20 -2.93 -1.36
N ARG A 190 15.13 -3.87 -1.55
CA ARG A 190 16.50 -3.56 -2.00
C ARG A 190 16.45 -2.80 -3.34
N THR A 191 17.09 -1.63 -3.40
CA THR A 191 17.16 -0.75 -4.59
C THR A 191 18.15 -1.22 -5.66
N GLY A 192 18.59 -2.48 -5.61
CA GLY A 192 19.55 -3.06 -6.55
C GLY A 192 18.98 -4.27 -7.29
N PHE A 193 19.19 -4.32 -8.61
CA PHE A 193 18.95 -5.52 -9.41
C PHE A 193 19.84 -6.66 -8.90
N GLY A 194 19.21 -7.73 -8.39
CA GLY A 194 19.79 -9.07 -8.26
C GLY A 194 21.23 -9.16 -7.73
N LYS A 195 21.39 -9.20 -6.40
CA LYS A 195 22.43 -10.06 -5.82
C LYS A 195 21.83 -11.01 -4.80
N ARG A 196 22.11 -12.28 -5.07
CA ARG A 196 21.63 -13.51 -4.48
C ARG A 196 22.23 -13.69 -3.08
N ILE A 197 21.33 -14.01 -2.14
CA ILE A 197 21.50 -14.52 -0.76
C ILE A 197 22.34 -13.61 0.13
#